data_AF-A0A9E5P7R5-F1
#
_entry.id   AF-A0A9E5P7R5-F1
#
_cell.length_a   1.000
_cell.length_b   1.000
_cell.length_c   1.000
_cell.angle_alpha   90.00
_cell.angle_beta   90.00
_cell.angle_gamma   90.00
#
_symmetry.space_group_name_H-M   'P 1'
#
loop_
_entity.id
_entity.type
_entity.pdbx_description
1 polymer ?
#
loop_
_entity_poly.entity_id
_entity_poly.type
_entity_poly.pdbx_seq_one_letter_code
_entity_poly.pdbx_strand_id
1 'polypeptide(L)'
;WRAISQRAERSQAPAMVYQESDPVTRAIRDSFTEDMRRISVDSPEVYDKVKEFLRAVLPRHVRKVKLHDSPEPLFHHYGVEEEMERMHSRTVQLPSGGSIVLEQTEALVAIDVNSGTYKGRGDAEETAFRINMEAAPEIARQIRLRDLGGVLAIDFIDMTDGDRRGKIERALWKALKHDRARLR
;
A
#
# COMPACT_ATOMS: atom_id res chain seq x y z
N TRP A 1 8.39 5.68 -26.06
CA TRP A 1 8.26 6.77 -27.05
C TRP A 1 8.59 6.33 -28.48
N ARG A 2 9.85 6.00 -28.83
CA ARG A 2 10.22 5.62 -30.22
C ARG A 2 9.35 4.54 -30.86
N ALA A 3 8.96 3.51 -30.11
CA ALA A 3 8.09 2.43 -30.61
C ALA A 3 6.67 2.92 -30.96
N ILE A 4 6.12 3.89 -30.21
CA ILE A 4 4.81 4.49 -30.47
C ILE A 4 4.89 5.36 -31.73
N SER A 5 5.94 6.18 -31.86
CA SER A 5 6.15 7.03 -33.03
C SER A 5 6.28 6.23 -34.32
N GLN A 6 7.08 5.17 -34.34
CA GLN A 6 7.22 4.30 -35.51
C GLN A 6 5.90 3.59 -35.87
N ARG A 7 5.10 3.18 -34.89
CA ARG A 7 3.80 2.54 -35.13
C ARG A 7 2.80 3.55 -35.68
N ALA A 8 2.81 4.78 -35.19
CA ALA A 8 1.97 5.86 -35.70
C ALA A 8 2.27 6.19 -37.17
N GLU A 9 3.55 6.29 -37.54
CA GLU A 9 3.96 6.56 -38.93
C GLU A 9 3.59 5.44 -39.91
N ARG A 10 3.54 4.18 -39.44
CA ARG A 10 3.29 3.00 -40.28
C ARG A 10 1.81 2.61 -40.37
N SER A 11 0.94 3.20 -39.54
CA SER A 11 -0.47 2.77 -39.45
C SER A 11 -1.37 3.69 -40.28
N GLN A 12 -2.28 3.12 -41.06
CA GLN A 12 -3.36 3.90 -41.70
C GLN A 12 -4.51 4.14 -40.71
N ALA A 13 -5.01 5.37 -40.65
CA ALA A 13 -6.05 5.77 -39.71
C ALA A 13 -7.45 5.25 -40.09
N PRO A 14 -8.34 4.96 -39.11
CA PRO A 14 -8.10 4.98 -37.67
C PRO A 14 -7.41 3.70 -37.18
N ALA A 15 -6.30 3.84 -36.44
CA ALA A 15 -5.55 2.72 -35.89
C ALA A 15 -5.13 2.97 -34.44
N MET A 16 -5.17 1.92 -33.62
CA MET A 16 -4.65 1.94 -32.26
C MET A 16 -3.11 1.93 -32.30
N VAL A 17 -2.52 3.09 -32.06
CA VAL A 17 -1.05 3.28 -32.03
C VAL A 17 -0.44 2.95 -30.66
N TYR A 18 -1.25 3.05 -29.61
CA TYR A 18 -0.91 2.74 -28.24
C TYR A 18 -2.19 2.38 -27.49
N GLN A 19 -2.19 1.21 -26.85
CA GLN A 19 -3.21 0.86 -25.88
C GLN A 19 -2.66 1.18 -24.50
N GLU A 20 -3.46 1.79 -23.64
CA GLU A 20 -3.06 1.98 -22.26
C GLU A 20 -2.79 0.63 -21.60
N SER A 21 -1.73 0.60 -20.80
CA SER A 21 -1.18 -0.57 -20.13
C SER A 21 -2.27 -1.39 -19.42
N ASP A 22 -2.36 -2.68 -19.76
CA ASP A 22 -3.07 -3.73 -19.00
C ASP A 22 -2.81 -3.50 -17.49
N PRO A 23 -3.83 -3.53 -16.60
CA PRO A 23 -3.66 -3.35 -15.15
C PRO A 23 -2.45 -4.05 -14.56
N VAL A 24 -2.12 -5.25 -15.06
CA VAL A 24 -0.93 -6.01 -14.68
C VAL A 24 0.36 -5.23 -14.98
N THR A 25 0.52 -4.75 -16.21
CA THR A 25 1.72 -4.01 -16.63
C THR A 25 1.84 -2.66 -15.92
N ARG A 26 0.71 -2.01 -15.63
CA ARG A 26 0.66 -0.79 -14.79
C ARG A 26 1.12 -1.09 -13.37
N ALA A 27 0.57 -2.14 -12.75
CA ALA A 27 0.92 -2.54 -11.39
C ALA A 27 2.41 -2.84 -11.24
N ILE A 28 3.02 -3.51 -12.23
CA ILE A 28 4.47 -3.76 -12.26
C ILE A 28 5.24 -2.45 -12.45
N ARG A 29 4.89 -1.63 -13.44
CA ARG A 29 5.58 -0.36 -13.69
C ARG A 29 5.60 0.53 -12.45
N ASP A 30 4.48 0.58 -11.74
CA ASP A 30 4.31 1.48 -10.60
C ASP A 30 4.89 0.87 -9.31
N SER A 31 4.91 -0.45 -9.17
CA SER A 31 5.33 -1.15 -7.94
C SER A 31 6.70 -1.81 -7.98
N PHE A 32 7.33 -1.89 -9.14
CA PHE A 32 8.63 -2.53 -9.25
C PHE A 32 9.71 -1.68 -8.57
N THR A 33 10.43 -2.30 -7.65
CA THR A 33 11.63 -1.76 -7.02
C THR A 33 12.80 -2.71 -7.24
N GLU A 34 14.04 -2.19 -7.24
CA GLU A 34 15.23 -3.00 -7.55
C GLU A 34 15.44 -4.15 -6.55
N ASP A 35 15.06 -3.93 -5.29
CA ASP A 35 15.13 -4.88 -4.18
C ASP A 35 14.05 -5.97 -4.24
N MET A 36 13.03 -5.84 -5.11
CA MET A 36 12.00 -6.87 -5.27
C MET A 36 12.63 -8.18 -5.73
N ARG A 37 12.47 -9.24 -4.93
CA ARG A 37 13.17 -10.54 -5.18
C ARG A 37 12.44 -11.42 -6.18
N ARG A 38 11.11 -11.38 -6.19
CA ARG A 38 10.25 -12.26 -6.98
C ARG A 38 8.93 -11.58 -7.33
N ILE A 39 8.42 -11.89 -8.51
CA ILE A 39 7.06 -11.58 -8.96
C ILE A 39 6.36 -12.93 -9.16
N SER A 40 5.40 -13.27 -8.30
CA SER A 40 4.62 -14.50 -8.41
C SER A 40 3.32 -14.23 -9.15
N VAL A 41 2.96 -15.09 -10.10
CA VAL A 41 1.73 -14.99 -10.91
C VAL A 41 1.10 -16.37 -10.96
N ASP A 42 -0.21 -16.49 -10.81
CA ASP A 42 -0.94 -17.77 -10.81
C ASP A 42 -1.66 -18.09 -12.13
N SER A 43 -1.78 -17.12 -13.04
CA SER A 43 -2.24 -17.33 -14.42
C SER A 43 -1.06 -17.49 -15.40
N PRO A 44 -1.03 -18.59 -16.20
CA PRO A 44 -0.05 -18.77 -17.27
C PRO A 44 -0.06 -17.64 -18.30
N GLU A 45 -1.25 -17.16 -18.68
CA GLU A 45 -1.42 -16.08 -19.66
C GLU A 45 -0.83 -14.77 -19.14
N VAL A 46 -1.06 -14.46 -17.86
CA VAL A 46 -0.50 -13.27 -17.20
C VAL A 46 1.01 -13.42 -17.03
N TYR A 47 1.52 -14.61 -16.71
CA TYR A 47 2.95 -14.86 -16.57
C TYR A 47 3.72 -14.53 -17.86
N ASP A 48 3.22 -14.96 -19.02
CA ASP A 48 3.86 -14.67 -20.30
C ASP A 48 3.81 -13.18 -20.65
N LYS A 49 2.65 -12.52 -20.43
CA LYS A 49 2.51 -11.07 -20.60
C LYS A 49 3.50 -10.28 -19.74
N VAL A 50 3.63 -10.64 -18.47
CA VAL A 50 4.56 -10.00 -17.53
C VAL A 50 6.01 -10.15 -17.99
N LYS A 51 6.38 -11.35 -18.47
CA LYS A 51 7.73 -11.58 -18.99
C LYS A 51 8.01 -10.81 -20.26
N GLU A 52 7.05 -10.71 -21.17
CA GLU A 52 7.18 -9.90 -22.38
C GLU A 52 7.40 -8.43 -22.03
N PHE A 53 6.58 -7.87 -21.14
CA PHE A 53 6.73 -6.50 -20.67
C PHE A 53 8.10 -6.26 -20.02
N LEU A 54 8.54 -7.13 -19.11
CA LEU A 54 9.85 -6.99 -18.47
C LEU A 54 11.01 -7.18 -19.44
N ARG A 55 10.89 -8.01 -20.49
CA ARG A 55 11.93 -8.09 -21.54
C ARG A 55 12.10 -6.77 -22.26
N ALA A 56 11.00 -6.05 -22.53
CA ALA A 56 11.02 -4.78 -23.23
C ALA A 56 11.56 -3.62 -22.36
N VAL A 57 11.22 -3.60 -21.07
CA VAL A 57 11.50 -2.45 -20.19
C VAL A 57 12.64 -2.70 -19.20
N LEU A 58 12.75 -3.91 -18.64
CA LEU A 58 13.67 -4.28 -17.55
C LEU A 58 14.27 -5.69 -17.76
N PRO A 59 15.02 -5.95 -18.85
CA PRO A 59 15.38 -7.31 -19.28
C PRO A 59 16.18 -8.12 -18.26
N ARG A 60 16.96 -7.45 -17.40
CA ARG A 60 17.73 -8.10 -16.31
C ARG A 60 16.84 -8.75 -15.24
N HIS A 61 15.57 -8.36 -15.16
CA HIS A 61 14.66 -8.77 -14.09
C HIS A 61 13.66 -9.86 -14.49
N VAL A 62 13.65 -10.29 -15.76
CA VAL A 62 12.72 -11.30 -16.28
C VAL A 62 12.77 -12.62 -15.49
N ARG A 63 13.94 -12.99 -14.95
CA ARG A 63 14.11 -14.22 -14.14
C ARG A 63 13.41 -14.17 -12.78
N LYS A 64 13.04 -12.97 -12.31
CA LYS A 64 12.30 -12.78 -11.04
C LYS A 64 10.83 -13.20 -11.17
N VAL A 65 10.29 -13.32 -12.39
CA VAL A 65 8.91 -13.75 -12.63
C VAL A 65 8.81 -15.26 -12.48
N LYS A 66 7.88 -15.73 -11.65
CA LYS A 66 7.62 -17.15 -11.38
C LYS A 66 6.12 -17.42 -11.51
N LEU A 67 5.79 -18.49 -12.23
CA LEU A 67 4.44 -19.04 -12.23
C LEU A 67 4.25 -19.81 -10.92
N HIS A 68 3.16 -19.55 -10.24
CA HIS A 68 2.70 -20.28 -9.07
C HIS A 68 1.77 -21.39 -9.54
N ASP A 69 2.24 -22.63 -9.43
CA ASP A 69 1.59 -23.85 -9.90
C ASP A 69 1.12 -24.77 -8.76
N SER A 70 1.23 -24.28 -7.51
CA SER A 70 0.75 -25.00 -6.34
C SER A 70 -0.77 -25.11 -6.35
N PRO A 71 -1.35 -26.22 -5.86
CA PRO A 71 -2.79 -26.35 -5.69
C PRO A 71 -3.36 -25.38 -4.64
N GLU A 72 -2.53 -24.90 -3.71
CA GLU A 72 -2.92 -23.86 -2.76
C GLU A 72 -2.96 -22.49 -3.45
N PRO A 73 -4.04 -21.69 -3.32
CA PRO A 73 -4.12 -20.38 -3.94
C PRO A 73 -2.97 -19.46 -3.54
N LEU A 74 -2.55 -18.60 -4.47
CA LEU A 74 -1.36 -17.77 -4.33
C LEU A 74 -1.35 -16.92 -3.04
N PHE A 75 -2.47 -16.27 -2.72
CA PHE A 75 -2.56 -15.40 -1.54
C PHE A 75 -2.60 -16.17 -0.24
N HIS A 76 -3.27 -17.32 -0.20
CA HIS A 76 -3.22 -18.24 0.95
C HIS A 76 -1.79 -18.71 1.22
N HIS A 77 -1.07 -19.13 0.17
CA HIS A 77 0.30 -19.61 0.27
C HIS A 77 1.28 -18.58 0.88
N TYR A 78 1.00 -17.28 0.70
CA TYR A 78 1.81 -16.18 1.26
C TYR A 78 1.17 -15.50 2.48
N GLY A 79 0.04 -15.99 2.99
CA GLY A 79 -0.68 -15.37 4.12
C GLY A 79 -1.23 -13.98 3.82
N VAL A 80 -1.40 -13.62 2.54
CA VAL A 80 -1.93 -12.32 2.11
C VAL A 80 -3.44 -12.25 2.33
N GLU A 81 -4.14 -13.38 2.23
CA GLU A 81 -5.60 -13.45 2.37
C GLU A 81 -6.07 -12.90 3.72
N GLU A 82 -5.41 -13.29 4.81
CA GLU A 82 -5.76 -12.83 6.17
C GLU A 82 -5.59 -11.30 6.29
N GLU A 83 -4.57 -10.73 5.66
CA GLU A 83 -4.37 -9.28 5.62
C GLU A 83 -5.44 -8.58 4.76
N MET A 84 -5.88 -9.20 3.66
CA MET A 84 -6.98 -8.68 2.84
C MET A 84 -8.31 -8.68 3.60
N GLU A 85 -8.60 -9.73 4.37
CA GLU A 85 -9.79 -9.76 5.24
C GLU A 85 -9.73 -8.64 6.29
N ARG A 86 -8.56 -8.44 6.93
CA ARG A 86 -8.34 -7.36 7.89
C ARG A 86 -8.53 -5.97 7.28
N MET A 87 -8.21 -5.78 6.00
CA MET A 87 -8.46 -4.52 5.29
C MET A 87 -9.95 -4.17 5.16
N HIS A 88 -10.85 -5.14 5.23
CA HIS A 88 -12.30 -4.89 5.20
C HIS A 88 -12.85 -4.54 6.59
N SER A 89 -12.08 -4.82 7.66
CA SER A 89 -12.47 -4.45 9.02
C SER A 89 -12.41 -2.95 9.20
N ARG A 90 -13.43 -2.38 9.87
CA ARG A 90 -13.42 -0.99 10.32
C ARG A 90 -12.34 -0.71 11.37
N THR A 91 -11.99 -1.72 12.17
CA THR A 91 -11.07 -1.59 13.30
C THR A 91 -9.82 -2.41 13.08
N VAL A 92 -8.65 -1.82 13.33
CA VAL A 92 -7.35 -2.47 13.23
C VAL A 92 -6.69 -2.46 14.62
N GLN A 93 -6.31 -3.63 15.10
CA GLN A 93 -5.66 -3.79 16.41
C GLN A 93 -4.18 -3.40 16.30
N LEU A 94 -3.68 -2.70 17.32
CA LEU A 94 -2.27 -2.33 17.45
C LEU A 94 -1.53 -3.34 18.34
N PRO A 95 -0.20 -3.52 18.17
CA PRO A 95 0.58 -4.50 18.92
C PRO A 95 0.45 -4.39 20.45
N SER A 96 0.37 -3.18 20.98
CA SER A 96 0.21 -2.96 22.43
C SER A 96 -1.23 -3.14 22.94
N GLY A 97 -2.21 -3.49 22.09
CA GLY A 97 -3.61 -3.68 22.51
C GLY A 97 -4.48 -2.43 22.46
N GLY A 98 -3.97 -1.34 21.87
CA GLY A 98 -4.78 -0.26 21.34
C GLY A 98 -5.39 -0.62 19.99
N SER A 99 -6.13 0.29 19.38
CA SER A 99 -6.72 0.08 18.05
C SER A 99 -6.91 1.38 17.30
N ILE A 100 -6.88 1.33 15.97
CA ILE A 100 -7.34 2.42 15.11
C ILE A 100 -8.69 2.07 14.49
N VAL A 101 -9.58 3.05 14.41
CA VAL A 101 -10.93 2.92 13.82
C VAL A 101 -11.01 3.85 12.61
N LEU A 102 -11.33 3.30 11.44
CA LEU A 102 -11.44 4.08 10.20
C LEU A 102 -12.91 4.22 9.81
N GLU A 103 -13.38 5.46 9.66
CA GLU A 103 -14.72 5.77 9.16
C GLU A 103 -14.65 6.63 7.90
N GLN A 104 -15.17 6.09 6.79
CA GLN A 104 -15.30 6.84 5.54
C GLN A 104 -16.65 7.55 5.49
N THR A 105 -16.61 8.86 5.26
CA THR A 105 -17.78 9.70 5.02
C THR A 105 -17.79 10.18 3.56
N GLU A 106 -18.78 11.00 3.20
CA GLU A 106 -18.87 11.58 1.86
C GLU A 106 -17.67 12.48 1.52
N ALA A 107 -17.18 13.26 2.49
CA ALA A 107 -16.17 14.29 2.24
C ALA A 107 -14.79 13.99 2.81
N LEU A 108 -14.71 13.15 3.86
CA LEU A 108 -13.47 12.83 4.54
C LEU A 108 -13.43 11.41 5.09
N VAL A 109 -12.23 10.93 5.40
CA VAL A 109 -12.00 9.72 6.18
C VAL A 109 -11.53 10.14 7.58
N ALA A 110 -12.30 9.76 8.60
CA ALA A 110 -11.97 9.97 10.00
C ALA A 110 -11.24 8.73 10.54
N ILE A 111 -10.15 8.95 11.26
CA ILE A 111 -9.33 7.90 11.85
C ILE A 111 -9.16 8.21 13.33
N ASP A 112 -9.66 7.34 14.19
CA ASP A 112 -9.65 7.49 15.65
C ASP A 112 -8.68 6.48 16.29
N VAL A 113 -7.83 6.94 17.20
CA VAL A 113 -6.83 6.12 17.90
C VAL A 113 -7.27 5.85 19.34
N ASN A 114 -7.53 4.58 19.64
CA ASN A 114 -7.97 4.13 20.95
C ASN A 114 -6.86 3.40 21.71
N SER A 115 -6.75 3.66 23.01
CA SER A 115 -5.83 2.92 23.88
C SER A 115 -6.30 1.50 24.21
N GLY A 116 -7.58 1.20 23.94
CA GLY A 116 -8.17 -0.12 24.11
C GLY A 116 -8.15 -0.59 25.57
N THR A 117 -7.87 -1.88 25.78
CA THR A 117 -7.76 -2.47 27.13
C THR A 117 -6.37 -2.33 27.73
N TYR A 118 -5.42 -1.75 27.00
CA TYR A 118 -4.05 -1.58 27.46
C TYR A 118 -3.99 -0.49 28.55
N LYS A 119 -4.01 -0.95 29.80
CA LYS A 119 -3.58 -0.18 30.96
C LYS A 119 -2.16 -0.59 31.28
N GLY A 120 -1.18 0.03 30.62
CA GLY A 120 0.22 -0.18 30.96
C GLY A 120 0.44 -0.03 32.47
N ARG A 121 1.37 -0.78 33.05
CA ARG A 121 1.86 -0.52 34.41
C ARG A 121 2.74 0.74 34.37
N GLY A 122 2.13 1.91 34.24
CA GLY A 122 2.85 3.17 34.07
C GLY A 122 1.92 4.37 33.88
N ASP A 123 2.54 5.52 33.67
CA ASP A 123 1.89 6.80 33.42
C ASP A 123 0.96 6.74 32.19
N ALA A 124 -0.19 7.40 32.30
CA ALA A 124 -1.19 7.48 31.22
C ALA A 124 -0.62 8.19 29.99
N GLU A 125 0.23 9.21 30.19
CA GLU A 125 0.85 9.96 29.09
C GLU A 125 1.89 9.11 28.33
N GLU A 126 2.65 8.27 29.03
CA GLU A 126 3.57 7.33 28.41
C GLU A 126 2.83 6.26 27.59
N THR A 127 1.70 5.80 28.11
CA THR A 127 0.83 4.85 27.40
C THR A 127 0.25 5.47 26.13
N ALA A 128 -0.31 6.69 26.22
CA ALA A 128 -0.84 7.42 25.07
C ALA A 128 0.23 7.63 24.00
N PHE A 129 1.43 8.07 24.40
CA PHE A 129 2.53 8.28 23.47
C PHE A 129 2.94 7.00 22.74
N ARG A 130 3.08 5.89 23.46
CA ARG A 130 3.42 4.59 22.84
C ARG A 130 2.39 4.16 21.81
N ILE A 131 1.11 4.26 22.15
CA ILE A 131 0.02 3.84 21.26
C ILE A 131 -0.04 4.75 20.03
N ASN A 132 0.09 6.07 20.19
CA ASN A 132 0.16 6.98 19.04
C ASN A 132 1.37 6.71 18.13
N MET A 133 2.52 6.34 18.71
CA MET A 133 3.72 5.97 17.94
C MET A 133 3.57 4.64 17.18
N GLU A 134 2.73 3.71 17.66
CA GLU A 134 2.33 2.50 16.93
C GLU A 134 1.27 2.80 15.87
N ALA A 135 0.31 3.69 16.18
CA ALA A 135 -0.77 4.07 15.30
C ALA A 135 -0.27 4.79 14.05
N ALA A 136 0.67 5.73 14.18
CA ALA A 136 1.17 6.53 13.05
C ALA A 136 1.63 5.70 11.83
N PRO A 137 2.54 4.72 11.96
CA PRO A 137 2.93 3.88 10.81
C PRO A 137 1.81 2.95 10.33
N GLU A 138 0.93 2.48 11.21
CA GLU A 138 -0.19 1.62 10.83
C GLU A 138 -1.27 2.38 10.05
N ILE A 139 -1.58 3.61 10.44
CA ILE A 139 -2.47 4.52 9.71
C ILE A 139 -1.93 4.73 8.29
N ALA A 140 -0.65 5.06 8.14
CA ALA A 140 -0.02 5.21 6.84
C ALA A 140 -0.07 3.91 6.00
N ARG A 141 0.04 2.74 6.65
CA ARG A 141 -0.12 1.44 5.99
C ARG A 141 -1.57 1.24 5.50
N GLN A 142 -2.57 1.52 6.34
CA GLN A 142 -3.99 1.35 5.99
C GLN A 142 -4.43 2.30 4.88
N ILE A 143 -3.96 3.54 4.87
CA ILE A 143 -4.21 4.51 3.79
C ILE A 143 -3.78 3.92 2.44
N ARG A 144 -2.56 3.35 2.37
CA ARG A 144 -2.06 2.71 1.15
C ARG A 144 -2.82 1.44 0.77
N LEU A 145 -3.06 0.57 1.75
CA LEU A 145 -3.71 -0.72 1.50
C LEU A 145 -5.13 -0.54 0.99
N ARG A 146 -5.89 0.39 1.58
CA ARG A 146 -7.29 0.65 1.23
C ARG A 146 -7.47 1.72 0.14
N ASP A 147 -6.38 2.23 -0.42
CA ASP A 147 -6.38 3.31 -1.41
C ASP A 147 -7.21 4.53 -0.94
N LEU A 148 -7.05 4.94 0.32
CA LEU A 148 -7.81 6.07 0.89
C LEU A 148 -7.24 7.39 0.37
N GLY A 149 -8.09 8.14 -0.32
CA GLY A 149 -7.77 9.47 -0.84
C GLY A 149 -8.65 10.57 -0.27
N GLY A 150 -8.32 11.82 -0.60
CA GLY A 150 -9.07 13.01 -0.17
C GLY A 150 -8.62 13.54 1.18
N VAL A 151 -9.57 14.08 1.95
CA VAL A 151 -9.29 14.65 3.28
C VAL A 151 -9.24 13.53 4.31
N LEU A 152 -8.11 13.42 5.01
CA LEU A 152 -7.90 12.48 6.11
C LEU A 152 -7.83 13.29 7.41
N ALA A 153 -8.72 12.98 8.36
CA ALA A 153 -8.70 13.55 9.70
C ALA A 153 -8.28 12.46 10.69
N ILE A 154 -7.15 12.67 11.38
CA ILE A 154 -6.60 11.68 12.32
C ILE A 154 -6.68 12.27 13.73
N ASP A 155 -7.46 11.62 14.58
CA ASP A 155 -7.62 11.94 15.99
C ASP A 155 -6.70 11.03 16.84
N PHE A 156 -5.53 11.56 17.19
CA PHE A 156 -4.59 10.89 18.08
C PHE A 156 -5.00 11.08 19.53
N ILE A 157 -4.61 10.15 20.41
CA ILE A 157 -4.85 10.29 21.85
C ILE A 157 -4.17 11.57 22.35
N ASP A 158 -4.91 12.38 23.12
CA ASP A 158 -4.43 13.64 23.68
C ASP A 158 -3.10 13.49 24.44
N MET A 159 -2.24 14.49 24.27
CA MET A 159 -0.95 14.58 24.98
C MET A 159 -0.61 16.01 25.36
N THR A 160 -0.01 16.20 26.53
CA THR A 160 0.36 17.53 27.02
C THR A 160 1.73 17.97 26.53
N ASP A 161 2.67 17.03 26.41
CA ASP A 161 4.02 17.26 25.91
C ASP A 161 4.03 17.56 24.38
N GLY A 162 4.46 18.76 24.01
CA GLY A 162 4.62 19.21 22.63
C GLY A 162 5.71 18.46 21.86
N ASP A 163 6.79 18.05 22.51
CA ASP A 163 7.88 17.31 21.87
C ASP A 163 7.43 15.92 21.45
N ARG A 164 6.59 15.28 22.29
CA ARG A 164 5.95 14.01 21.96
C ARG A 164 5.02 14.16 20.76
N ARG A 165 4.18 15.21 20.71
CA ARG A 165 3.30 15.47 19.55
C ARG A 165 4.10 15.61 18.27
N GLY A 166 5.18 16.41 18.30
CA GLY A 166 6.08 16.55 17.15
C GLY A 166 6.76 15.23 16.74
N LYS A 167 7.03 14.30 17.67
CA LYS A 167 7.57 12.97 17.33
C LYS A 167 6.54 12.12 16.57
N ILE A 168 5.27 12.15 16.99
CA ILE A 168 4.17 11.41 16.33
C ILE A 168 3.97 11.93 14.91
N GLU A 169 3.88 13.25 14.73
CA GLU A 169 3.76 13.87 13.40
C GLU A 169 4.92 13.46 12.48
N ARG A 170 6.16 13.53 12.97
CA ARG A 170 7.34 13.10 12.20
C ARG A 170 7.28 11.61 11.85
N ALA A 171 6.80 10.76 12.75
CA ALA A 171 6.64 9.33 12.50
C ALA A 171 5.61 9.07 11.41
N LEU A 172 4.46 9.75 11.47
CA LEU A 172 3.41 9.69 10.45
C LEU A 172 3.94 10.15 9.08
N TRP A 173 4.54 11.34 9.02
CA TRP A 173 5.13 11.85 7.78
C TRP A 173 6.20 10.94 7.21
N LYS A 174 7.05 10.35 8.06
CA LYS A 174 8.07 9.39 7.61
C LYS A 174 7.43 8.13 7.02
N ALA A 175 6.38 7.59 7.64
CA ALA A 175 5.68 6.40 7.15
C ALA A 175 4.89 6.66 5.87
N LEU A 176 4.38 7.87 5.71
CA LEU A 176 3.65 8.36 4.55
C LEU A 176 4.54 8.66 3.34
N LYS A 177 5.86 8.90 3.50
CA LYS A 177 6.79 9.08 2.37
C LYS A 177 6.87 7.89 1.41
N HIS A 178 6.44 6.71 1.86
CA HIS A 178 6.36 5.52 1.03
C HIS A 178 5.08 5.46 0.18
N ASP A 179 4.14 6.37 0.43
CA ASP A 179 2.95 6.52 -0.38
C ASP A 179 3.29 7.18 -1.72
N ARG A 180 2.61 6.72 -2.77
CA ARG A 180 2.74 7.26 -4.14
C ARG A 180 1.81 8.44 -4.36
N ALA A 181 0.71 8.52 -3.61
CA ALA A 181 -0.22 9.62 -3.67
C ALA A 181 0.47 10.91 -3.22
N ARG A 182 0.16 12.02 -3.89
CA ARG A 182 0.72 13.32 -3.55
C ARG A 182 0.07 13.84 -2.27
N LEU A 183 0.77 13.66 -1.16
CA LEU A 183 0.37 14.20 0.13
C LEU A 183 0.60 15.71 0.17
N ARG A 184 -0.32 16.43 0.81
CA ARG A 184 -0.27 17.88 1.01
C ARG A 184 -0.54 18.19 2.47
#